data_AF-A0A945E1R4-F1
#
_entry.id   AF-A0A945E1R4-F1
#
_cell.length_a   1.000
_cell.length_b   1.000
_cell.length_c   1.000
_cell.angle_alpha   90.00
_cell.angle_beta   90.00
_cell.angle_gamma   90.00
#
_symmetry.space_group_name_H-M   'P 1'
#
loop_
_entity.id
_entity.type
_entity.pdbx_description
1 polymer ?
#
loop_
_entity_poly.entity_id
_entity_poly.type
_entity_poly.pdbx_seq_one_letter_code
_entity_poly.pdbx_strand_id
1 'polypeptide(L)' 'MVKKSIILYKKIEKELSKLPKTVQLKLKGLLEILESEGKLEIPFAKKLSKQEGLFEIRIKHKGQWRVIYA' A
#
# COMPACT_ATOMS: atom_id res chain seq x y z
N MET A 1 20.16 -8.62 -3.42
CA MET A 1 18.85 -7.95 -3.60
C MET A 1 18.91 -6.62 -2.87
N VAL A 2 18.66 -5.51 -3.55
CA VAL A 2 18.56 -4.19 -2.90
C VAL A 2 17.13 -4.05 -2.39
N LYS A 3 16.93 -4.07 -1.07
CA LYS A 3 15.63 -3.78 -0.47
C LYS A 3 15.30 -2.30 -0.64
N LYS A 4 14.05 -1.98 -0.98
CA LYS A 4 13.56 -0.60 -1.03
C LYS A 4 13.10 -0.17 0.36
N SER A 5 13.45 1.04 0.78
CA SER A 5 12.97 1.59 2.04
C SER A 5 11.52 2.07 1.90
N ILE A 6 10.63 1.55 2.74
CA ILE A 6 9.25 2.06 2.86
C ILE A 6 9.23 3.20 3.88
N ILE A 7 8.86 4.40 3.42
CA ILE A 7 8.73 5.58 4.30
C ILE A 7 7.24 5.83 4.53
N LEU A 8 6.80 5.66 5.77
CA LEU A 8 5.44 6.00 6.18
C LEU A 8 5.42 7.41 6.76
N TYR A 9 4.52 8.25 6.26
CA TYR A 9 4.28 9.55 6.89
C TYR A 9 3.70 9.33 8.30
N LYS A 10 4.18 10.08 9.30
CA LYS A 10 3.71 9.98 10.70
C LYS A 10 2.19 10.12 10.87
N LYS A 11 1.53 10.83 9.96
CA LYS A 11 0.05 10.93 9.92
C LYS A 11 -0.61 9.60 9.52
N ILE A 12 0.02 8.85 8.61
CA ILE A 12 -0.47 7.55 8.13
C ILE A 12 -0.46 6.53 9.25
N GLU A 13 0.55 6.49 10.12
CA GLU A 13 0.58 5.53 11.25
C GLU A 13 -0.67 5.61 12.13
N LYS A 14 -1.18 6.81 12.39
CA LYS A 14 -2.42 7.03 13.15
C LYS A 14 -3.68 6.65 12.39
N GLU A 15 -3.65 6.68 11.06
CA GLU A 15 -4.77 6.23 10.23
C GLU A 15 -4.77 4.71 10.08
N LEU A 16 -3.59 4.10 9.96
CA LEU A 16 -3.41 2.65 9.88
C LEU A 16 -3.95 1.94 11.12
N SER A 17 -3.72 2.51 12.32
CA SER A 17 -4.23 1.93 13.57
C SER A 17 -5.76 1.90 13.67
N LYS A 18 -6.45 2.77 12.91
CA LYS A 18 -7.92 2.80 12.83
C LYS A 18 -8.51 1.79 11.85
N LEU A 19 -7.69 1.20 10.99
CA LEU A 19 -8.15 0.21 10.02
C LEU A 19 -8.51 -1.12 10.73
N PRO A 20 -9.43 -1.92 10.18
CA PRO A 20 -9.68 -3.26 10.69
C PRO A 20 -8.37 -4.08 10.70
N LYS A 21 -8.16 -4.91 11.74
CA LYS A 21 -6.93 -5.70 11.90
C LYS A 21 -6.59 -6.53 10.66
N THR A 22 -7.60 -7.09 9.99
CA THR A 22 -7.43 -7.83 8.72
C THR A 22 -6.90 -6.96 7.58
N VAL A 23 -7.34 -5.69 7.50
CA VAL A 23 -6.85 -4.74 6.51
C VAL A 23 -5.40 -4.35 6.81
N GLN A 24 -5.06 -4.14 8.09
CA GLN A 24 -3.69 -3.85 8.51
C GLN A 24 -2.74 -5.00 8.13
N LEU A 25 -3.13 -6.26 8.39
CA LEU A 25 -2.33 -7.43 8.03
C LEU A 25 -2.15 -7.56 6.52
N LYS A 26 -3.22 -7.36 5.74
CA LYS A 26 -3.14 -7.38 4.26
C LYS A 26 -2.24 -6.26 3.75
N LEU A 27 -2.35 -5.06 4.30
CA LEU A 27 -1.52 -3.94 3.91
C LEU A 27 -0.05 -4.21 4.24
N LYS A 28 0.25 -4.76 5.43
CA LYS A 28 1.60 -5.12 5.82
C LYS A 28 2.24 -6.08 4.80
N GLY A 29 1.55 -7.14 4.40
CA GLY A 29 2.06 -8.07 3.38
C GLY A 29 2.31 -7.40 2.02
N LEU A 30 1.45 -6.44 1.63
CA LEU A 30 1.66 -5.68 0.39
C LEU A 30 2.84 -4.72 0.48
N LEU A 31 3.10 -4.14 1.66
CA LEU A 31 4.29 -3.32 1.91
C LEU A 31 5.57 -4.16 1.89
N GLU A 32 5.55 -5.39 2.40
CA GLU A 32 6.69 -6.32 2.33
C GLU A 32 7.03 -6.67 0.87
N ILE A 33 6.01 -6.88 0.02
CA ILE A 33 6.22 -7.08 -1.42
C ILE A 33 6.83 -5.81 -2.05
N LEU A 34 6.32 -4.62 -1.71
CA LEU A 34 6.91 -3.36 -2.18
C LEU A 34 8.36 -3.17 -1.71
N GLU A 35 8.68 -3.58 -0.49
CA GLU A 35 10.04 -3.52 0.05
C GLU A 35 10.99 -4.43 -0.75
N SER A 36 10.52 -5.62 -1.13
CA SER A 36 11.34 -6.62 -1.83
C SER A 36 11.44 -6.39 -3.35
N GLU A 37 10.32 -6.06 -4.00
CA GLU A 37 10.20 -6.01 -5.46
C GLU A 37 10.13 -4.57 -5.98
N GLY A 38 9.70 -3.64 -5.13
CA GLY A 38 9.58 -2.24 -5.49
C GLY A 38 8.42 -1.89 -6.39
N LYS A 39 7.50 -2.82 -6.61
CA LYS A 39 6.25 -2.64 -7.34
C LYS A 39 5.20 -3.60 -6.79
N LEU A 40 3.94 -3.31 -7.09
CA LEU A 40 2.81 -4.22 -6.91
C LEU A 40 2.11 -4.39 -8.25
N GLU A 41 1.55 -5.57 -8.49
CA GLU A 41 0.84 -5.88 -9.73
C GLU A 41 -0.68 -5.98 -9.52
N ILE A 42 -1.42 -6.02 -10.62
CA ILE A 42 -2.87 -6.25 -10.62
C ILE A 42 -3.14 -7.63 -9.99
N PRO A 43 -4.13 -7.78 -9.09
CA PRO A 43 -5.21 -6.85 -8.76
C PRO A 43 -4.93 -5.89 -7.60
N PHE A 44 -3.75 -5.99 -6.98
CA PHE A 44 -3.43 -5.28 -5.74
C PHE A 44 -2.92 -3.87 -5.96
N ALA A 45 -2.51 -3.52 -7.18
CA ALA A 45 -2.14 -2.16 -7.50
C ALA A 45 -2.70 -1.66 -8.83
N LYS A 46 -2.82 -0.32 -8.92
CA LYS A 46 -3.12 0.39 -10.15
C LYS A 46 -2.31 1.69 -10.19
N LYS A 47 -1.73 2.00 -11.36
CA LYS A 47 -1.11 3.31 -11.63
C LYS A 47 -2.19 4.38 -11.74
N LEU A 48 -2.03 5.51 -11.05
CA LEU A 48 -2.95 6.63 -11.14
C LEU A 48 -2.64 7.44 -12.40
N SER A 49 -3.47 7.30 -13.42
CA SER A 49 -3.21 7.86 -14.76
C SER A 49 -3.07 9.39 -14.81
N LYS A 50 -3.59 10.10 -13.81
CA LYS A 50 -3.54 11.57 -13.74
C LYS A 50 -2.26 12.12 -13.13
N GLN A 51 -1.44 11.29 -12.47
CA GLN A 51 -0.22 11.75 -11.81
C GLN A 51 0.92 10.76 -12.00
N GLU A 52 2.03 11.23 -12.55
CA GLU A 52 3.21 10.40 -12.78
C GLU A 52 3.84 9.94 -11.45
N GLY A 53 4.33 8.70 -11.42
CA GLY A 53 4.93 8.12 -10.23
C GLY A 53 3.95 7.74 -9.11
N LEU A 54 2.65 8.00 -9.25
CA LEU A 54 1.66 7.69 -8.21
C LEU A 54 0.89 6.39 -8.50
N PHE A 55 0.74 5.60 -7.45
CA PHE A 55 0.11 4.28 -7.50
C PHE A 55 -0.88 4.13 -6.33
N GLU A 56 -1.90 3.29 -6.53
CA GLU A 56 -2.81 2.89 -5.46
C GLU A 56 -2.65 1.40 -5.14
N ILE A 57 -2.53 1.07 -3.85
CA ILE A 57 -2.74 -0.27 -3.30
C ILE A 57 -4.24 -0.47 -3.08
N ARG A 58 -4.77 -1.62 -3.49
CA ARG A 58 -6.19 -1.98 -3.38
C ARG A 58 -6.38 -3.17 -2.45
N ILE A 59 -7.14 -2.97 -1.38
CA ILE A 59 -7.47 -4.04 -0.42
C ILE A 59 -8.99 -4.19 -0.35
N LYS A 60 -9.51 -5.35 -0.79
CA LYS A 60 -10.92 -5.70 -0.66
C LYS A 60 -11.16 -6.44 0.66
N HIS A 61 -11.86 -5.79 1.59
CA HIS A 61 -12.27 -6.38 2.88
C HIS A 61 -13.43 -5.56 3.48
N LYS A 62 -14.63 -6.16 3.56
CA LYS A 62 -15.87 -5.49 4.02
C LYS A 62 -16.08 -4.10 3.39
N GLY A 63 -15.76 -3.97 2.11
CA GLY A 63 -15.62 -2.71 1.40
C GLY A 63 -14.33 -2.67 0.58
N GLN A 64 -13.94 -1.46 0.15
CA GLN A 64 -12.72 -1.23 -0.60
C GLN A 64 -11.86 -0.19 0.11
N TRP A 65 -10.63 -0.58 0.43
CA TRP A 65 -9.61 0.28 1.02
C TRP A 65 -8.56 0.59 -0.02
N ARG A 66 -8.07 1.84 -0.03
CA ARG A 66 -7.07 2.32 -0.97
C ARG A 66 -5.96 3.04 -0.23
N VAL A 67 -4.72 2.76 -0.59
CA VAL A 67 -3.53 3.45 -0.06
C VAL A 67 -2.75 3.99 -1.25
N ILE A 68 -2.39 5.27 -1.22
CA ILE A 68 -1.63 5.93 -2.30
C ILE A 68 -0.15 5.92 -1.92
N TYR A 69 0.72 5.59 -2.88
CA TYR A 69 2.17 5.62 -2.72
C TYR A 69 2.87 6.11 -3.99
N ALA A 70 4.12 6.57 -3.83
CA ALA A 70 5.02 6.98 -4.90
C ALA A 70 6.38 6.30 -4.74
#